data_AF-A0A5M9ZNI2-F1
#
_entry.id   AF-A0A5M9ZNI2-F1
#
_cell.length_a   1.000
_cell.length_b   1.000
_cell.length_c   1.000
_cell.angle_alpha   90.00
_cell.angle_beta   90.00
_cell.angle_gamma   90.00
#
_symmetry.space_group_name_H-M   'P 1'
#
loop_
_entity.id
_entity.type
_entity.pdbx_description
1 polymer ?
#
loop_
_entity_poly.entity_id
_entity_poly.type
_entity_poly.pdbx_seq_one_letter_code
_entity_poly.pdbx_strand_id
1 'polypeptide(L)'
;MVEYWCRDSNLAKVEALIRPSAATGALAASFQLTATNVVEGYVTADALDDVIRQCRLKQGTTPVRVRLHVTDGLPAGEGPMPLGVCAADLAESNDPRERRAGLETLQRLIDEYHRKEHQA
;
A
#
# COMPACT_ATOMS: atom_id res chain seq x y z
N MET A 1 -0.57 7.34 -9.04
CA MET A 1 -1.24 6.02 -8.95
C MET A 1 -1.76 5.61 -10.32
N VAL A 2 -1.65 4.32 -10.67
CA VAL A 2 -2.15 3.74 -11.92
C VAL A 2 -3.05 2.55 -11.61
N GLU A 3 -4.19 2.47 -12.28
CA GLU A 3 -5.23 1.46 -12.01
C GLU A 3 -5.26 0.36 -13.09
N TYR A 4 -5.42 -0.87 -12.64
CA TYR A 4 -5.47 -2.04 -13.52
C TYR A 4 -6.60 -3.00 -13.13
N TRP A 5 -7.14 -3.65 -14.14
CA TRP A 5 -7.85 -4.91 -14.00
C TRP A 5 -6.86 -6.07 -14.00
N CYS A 6 -7.19 -7.10 -13.23
CA CYS A 6 -6.46 -8.36 -13.19
C CYS A 6 -7.46 -9.50 -12.91
N ARG A 7 -7.13 -10.73 -13.32
CA ARG A 7 -7.90 -11.93 -12.90
C ARG A 7 -7.62 -12.21 -11.43
N ASP A 8 -8.63 -12.68 -10.70
CA ASP A 8 -8.51 -13.04 -9.29
C ASP A 8 -7.39 -14.05 -9.02
N SER A 9 -7.20 -15.01 -9.93
CA SER A 9 -6.11 -16.01 -9.85
C SER A 9 -4.70 -15.41 -9.86
N ASN A 10 -4.55 -14.16 -10.28
CA ASN A 10 -3.27 -13.46 -10.35
C ASN A 10 -3.07 -12.47 -9.20
N LEU A 11 -4.05 -12.23 -8.33
CA LEU A 11 -3.93 -11.22 -7.26
C LEU A 11 -2.84 -11.58 -6.25
N ALA A 12 -2.75 -12.84 -5.82
CA ALA A 12 -1.65 -13.29 -4.97
C ALA A 12 -0.28 -13.11 -5.62
N LYS A 13 -0.19 -13.25 -6.95
CA LYS A 13 1.04 -12.99 -7.70
C LYS A 13 1.37 -11.50 -7.76
N VAL A 14 0.36 -10.65 -7.89
CA VAL A 14 0.55 -9.18 -7.81
C VAL A 14 1.10 -8.81 -6.43
N GLU A 15 0.48 -9.29 -5.34
CA GLU A 15 0.93 -9.02 -3.97
C GLU A 15 2.38 -9.44 -3.73
N ALA A 16 2.83 -10.55 -4.33
CA ALA A 16 4.20 -11.03 -4.24
C ALA A 16 5.23 -10.20 -5.04
N LEU A 17 4.78 -9.40 -6.01
CA LEU A 17 5.63 -8.61 -6.91
C LEU A 17 5.66 -7.11 -6.59
N ILE A 18 4.88 -6.68 -5.60
CA ILE A 18 4.79 -5.27 -5.18
C ILE A 18 5.08 -5.15 -3.68
N ARG A 19 5.17 -3.92 -3.18
CA ARG A 19 5.12 -3.63 -1.75
C ARG A 19 3.69 -3.26 -1.35
N PRO A 20 2.93 -4.14 -0.68
CA PRO A 20 1.56 -3.84 -0.27
C PRO A 20 1.46 -2.50 0.49
N SER A 21 0.46 -1.69 0.15
CA SER A 21 0.09 -0.46 0.87
C SER A 21 -0.84 -0.75 2.05
N ALA A 22 -1.23 0.30 2.76
CA ALA A 22 -2.15 0.23 3.89
C ALA A 22 -3.51 -0.40 3.55
N ALA A 23 -3.98 -0.28 2.30
CA ALA A 23 -5.28 -0.78 1.88
C ALA A 23 -5.31 -2.29 1.56
N THR A 24 -4.17 -2.98 1.66
CA THR A 24 -4.00 -4.35 1.16
C THR A 24 -3.73 -5.35 2.28
N GLY A 25 -4.50 -6.45 2.25
CA GLY A 25 -4.30 -7.60 3.12
C GLY A 25 -4.33 -7.27 4.61
N ALA A 26 -3.40 -7.84 5.37
CA ALA A 26 -3.33 -7.68 6.82
C ALA A 26 -3.01 -6.24 7.27
N LEU A 27 -2.45 -5.40 6.38
CA LEU A 27 -2.07 -4.04 6.73
C LEU A 27 -3.29 -3.14 6.93
N ALA A 28 -4.40 -3.40 6.22
CA ALA A 28 -5.66 -2.65 6.39
C ALA A 28 -6.18 -2.71 7.83
N ALA A 29 -6.02 -3.86 8.49
CA ALA A 29 -6.41 -4.03 9.89
C ALA A 29 -5.56 -3.15 10.83
N SER A 30 -4.30 -2.88 10.49
CA SER A 30 -3.42 -2.01 11.29
C SER A 30 -3.85 -0.54 11.25
N PHE A 31 -4.61 -0.16 10.23
CA PHE A 31 -5.18 1.18 10.04
C PHE A 31 -6.68 1.23 10.36
N GLN A 32 -7.28 0.14 10.87
CA GLN A 32 -8.73 0.04 11.14
C GLN A 32 -9.59 0.33 9.90
N LEU A 33 -9.03 0.08 8.70
CA LEU A 33 -9.73 0.23 7.43
C LEU A 33 -10.41 -1.08 7.04
N THR A 34 -11.53 -0.99 6.32
CA THR A 34 -12.18 -2.16 5.75
C THR A 34 -11.32 -2.70 4.61
N ALA A 35 -10.89 -3.96 4.73
CA ALA A 35 -10.17 -4.63 3.66
C ALA A 35 -11.03 -4.64 2.38
N THR A 36 -10.41 -4.29 1.26
CA THR A 36 -11.07 -4.29 -0.05
C THR A 36 -10.57 -5.47 -0.89
N ASN A 37 -11.31 -5.81 -1.95
CA ASN A 37 -10.89 -6.80 -2.94
C ASN A 37 -9.92 -6.23 -3.98
N VAL A 38 -9.37 -5.04 -3.73
CA VAL A 38 -8.39 -4.35 -4.57
C VAL A 38 -7.02 -4.51 -3.93
N VAL A 39 -6.05 -4.98 -4.72
CA VAL A 39 -4.66 -5.05 -4.31
C VAL A 39 -4.01 -3.72 -4.62
N GLU A 40 -3.63 -2.99 -3.59
CA GLU A 40 -2.92 -1.72 -3.69
C GLU A 40 -1.49 -1.82 -3.15
N GLY A 41 -0.53 -1.21 -3.84
CA GLY A 41 0.84 -1.18 -3.37
C GLY A 41 1.78 -0.38 -4.26
N TYR A 42 3.05 -0.46 -3.91
CA TYR A 42 4.12 0.30 -4.53
C TYR A 42 4.98 -0.59 -5.40
N VAL A 43 5.39 -0.06 -6.55
CA VAL A 43 6.28 -0.72 -7.49
C VAL A 43 7.27 0.32 -8.02
N THR A 44 8.49 -0.11 -8.30
CA THR A 44 9.46 0.76 -8.96
C THR A 44 9.15 0.91 -10.45
N ALA A 45 9.57 2.03 -11.05
CA ALA A 45 9.34 2.28 -12.47
C ALA A 45 9.96 1.20 -13.39
N ASP A 46 11.14 0.68 -13.02
CA ASP A 46 11.84 -0.38 -13.75
C ASP A 46 11.17 -1.77 -13.64
N ALA A 47 10.48 -2.05 -12.52
CA ALA A 47 9.78 -3.31 -12.31
C ALA A 47 8.36 -3.33 -12.90
N LEU A 48 7.77 -2.14 -13.17
CA LEU A 48 6.36 -2.01 -13.55
C LEU A 48 5.99 -2.86 -14.78
N ASP A 49 6.77 -2.79 -15.85
CA ASP A 49 6.49 -3.52 -17.09
C ASP A 49 6.51 -5.03 -16.88
N ASP A 50 7.42 -5.52 -16.04
CA ASP A 50 7.48 -6.93 -15.67
C ASP A 50 6.25 -7.35 -14.86
N VAL A 51 5.79 -6.54 -13.90
CA VAL A 51 4.55 -6.81 -13.16
C VAL A 51 3.34 -6.85 -14.11
N ILE A 52 3.22 -5.88 -15.02
CA ILE A 52 2.15 -5.83 -16.02
C ILE A 52 2.14 -7.11 -16.86
N ARG A 53 3.29 -7.49 -17.41
CA ARG A 53 3.43 -8.69 -18.25
C ARG A 53 3.13 -9.96 -17.48
N GLN A 54 3.72 -10.12 -16.29
CA GLN A 54 3.64 -11.34 -15.51
C GLN A 54 2.25 -11.59 -14.89
N CYS A 55 1.52 -10.53 -14.58
CA CYS A 55 0.19 -10.59 -13.97
C CYS A 55 -0.94 -10.34 -14.98
N ARG A 56 -0.60 -10.03 -16.24
CA ARG A 56 -1.55 -9.71 -17.32
C ARG A 56 -2.46 -8.54 -16.95
N LEU A 57 -1.87 -7.50 -16.36
CA LEU A 57 -2.59 -6.30 -15.94
C LEU A 57 -3.12 -5.54 -17.16
N LYS A 58 -4.33 -4.99 -17.06
CA LYS A 58 -4.97 -4.23 -18.14
C LYS A 58 -5.51 -2.90 -17.64
N GLN A 59 -5.16 -1.81 -18.30
CA GLN A 59 -5.73 -0.49 -18.04
C GLN A 59 -7.08 -0.33 -18.77
N GLY A 60 -7.86 0.69 -18.39
CA GLY A 60 -9.13 1.04 -19.03
C GLY A 60 -10.20 -0.05 -18.95
N THR A 61 -10.02 -1.04 -18.08
CA THR A 61 -10.92 -2.18 -17.91
C THR A 61 -11.52 -2.16 -16.50
N THR A 62 -12.83 -2.33 -16.39
CA THR A 62 -13.55 -2.40 -15.12
C THR A 62 -13.94 -3.86 -14.77
N PRO A 63 -13.99 -4.23 -13.48
CA PRO A 63 -13.67 -3.41 -12.30
C PRO A 63 -12.15 -3.25 -12.09
N VAL A 64 -11.73 -2.17 -11.43
CA VAL A 64 -10.34 -2.04 -10.96
C VAL A 64 -10.10 -3.10 -9.87
N ARG A 65 -9.00 -3.85 -10.01
CA ARG A 65 -8.57 -4.87 -9.03
C ARG A 65 -7.17 -4.65 -8.50
N VAL A 66 -6.38 -3.80 -9.14
CA VAL A 66 -5.02 -3.46 -8.73
C VAL A 66 -4.79 -1.96 -8.85
N ARG A 67 -4.18 -1.35 -7.83
CA ARG A 67 -3.74 0.05 -7.81
C ARG A 67 -2.26 0.10 -7.50
N LEU A 68 -1.47 0.69 -8.40
CA LEU A 68 -0.01 0.76 -8.26
C LEU A 68 0.45 2.20 -8.10
N HIS A 69 1.15 2.46 -7.01
CA HIS A 69 1.94 3.67 -6.80
C HIS A 69 3.33 3.44 -7.39
N VAL A 70 3.64 4.15 -8.48
CA VAL A 70 4.95 4.04 -9.15
C VAL A 70 5.90 5.02 -8.48
N THR A 71 7.03 4.52 -8.02
CA THR A 71 8.06 5.29 -7.32
C THR A 71 9.44 5.02 -7.92
N ASP A 72 10.40 5.91 -7.71
CA ASP A 72 11.78 5.73 -8.17
C ASP A 72 12.58 4.77 -7.27
N GLY A 73 12.08 4.53 -6.05
CA GLY A 73 12.74 3.65 -5.09
C GLY A 73 11.79 3.15 -4.01
N LEU A 74 12.15 2.01 -3.43
CA LEU A 74 11.45 1.40 -2.30
C LEU A 74 12.37 1.40 -1.07
N PRO A 75 11.80 1.52 0.14
CA PRO A 75 12.57 1.39 1.36
C PRO A 75 13.23 0.01 1.46
N ALA A 76 14.41 -0.04 2.09
CA ALA A 76 15.15 -1.29 2.29
C ALA A 76 14.35 -2.32 3.11
N GLY A 77 14.58 -3.60 2.83
CA GLY A 77 13.94 -4.75 3.47
C GLY A 77 12.91 -5.43 2.57
N GLU A 78 12.25 -6.46 3.08
CA GLU A 78 11.18 -7.22 2.40
C GLU A 78 9.80 -6.94 3.02
N GLY A 79 8.72 -7.44 2.41
CA GLY A 79 7.36 -7.38 2.96
C GLY A 79 6.53 -6.13 2.59
N PRO A 80 5.52 -5.77 3.39
CA PRO A 80 4.68 -4.59 3.16
C PRO A 80 5.45 -3.26 3.29
N MET A 81 4.85 -2.16 2.82
CA MET A 81 5.41 -0.84 3.08
C MET A 81 5.47 -0.54 4.59
N PRO A 82 6.53 0.15 5.08
CA PRO A 82 6.63 0.51 6.49
C PRO A 82 5.41 1.28 6.97
N LEU A 83 4.97 1.00 8.20
CA LEU A 83 3.78 1.62 8.79
C LEU A 83 3.80 3.15 8.72
N GLY A 84 4.96 3.78 8.96
CA GLY A 84 5.10 5.24 8.88
C GLY A 84 4.87 5.78 7.46
N VAL A 85 5.32 5.07 6.43
CA VAL A 85 5.09 5.48 5.03
C VAL A 85 3.62 5.34 4.67
N CYS A 86 3.02 4.19 5.01
CA CYS A 86 1.60 3.95 4.83
C CYS A 86 0.72 4.98 5.56
N ALA A 87 1.12 5.39 6.77
CA ALA A 87 0.40 6.40 7.54
C ALA A 87 0.50 7.80 6.92
N ALA A 88 1.67 8.16 6.40
CA ALA A 88 1.87 9.42 5.69
C ALA A 88 1.04 9.49 4.40
N ASP A 89 1.08 8.43 3.58
CA ASP A 89 0.30 8.30 2.36
C ASP A 89 -1.21 8.40 2.64
N LEU A 90 -1.71 7.64 3.63
CA LEU A 90 -3.11 7.73 4.05
C LEU A 90 -3.50 9.13 4.54
N ALA A 91 -2.63 9.83 5.28
CA ALA A 91 -2.89 11.17 5.78
C ALA A 91 -3.08 12.21 4.66
N GLU A 92 -2.60 11.94 3.46
CA GLU A 92 -2.81 12.78 2.27
C GLU A 92 -4.07 12.37 1.47
N SER A 93 -4.76 11.30 1.87
CA SER A 93 -5.96 10.84 1.17
C SER A 93 -7.08 11.87 1.17
N ASN A 94 -7.82 11.91 0.06
CA ASN A 94 -9.06 12.66 -0.06
C ASN A 94 -10.22 11.99 0.66
N ASP A 95 -10.15 10.67 0.90
CA ASP A 95 -11.12 9.97 1.73
C ASP A 95 -10.94 10.36 3.20
N PRO A 96 -11.96 10.94 3.86
CA PRO A 96 -11.83 11.39 5.25
C PRO A 96 -11.49 10.28 6.25
N ARG A 97 -11.87 9.02 5.97
CA ARG A 97 -11.59 7.87 6.84
C ARG A 97 -10.15 7.43 6.70
N GLU A 98 -9.64 7.33 5.47
CA GLU A 98 -8.24 7.05 5.20
C GLU A 98 -7.34 8.13 5.80
N ARG A 99 -7.65 9.40 5.54
CA ARG A 99 -6.92 10.54 6.11
C ARG A 99 -6.85 10.49 7.62
N ARG A 100 -7.98 10.23 8.27
CA ARG A 100 -8.04 10.10 9.73
C ARG A 100 -7.17 8.94 10.22
N ALA A 101 -7.28 7.77 9.61
CA ALA A 101 -6.49 6.60 9.98
C ALA A 101 -4.98 6.84 9.84
N GLY A 102 -4.56 7.54 8.78
CA GLY A 102 -3.18 7.97 8.58
C GLY A 102 -2.69 8.88 9.70
N LEU A 103 -3.42 9.97 9.98
CA LEU A 103 -3.06 10.93 11.03
C LEU A 103 -3.01 10.31 12.43
N GLU A 104 -4.01 9.49 12.79
CA GLU A 104 -4.03 8.79 14.08
C GLU A 104 -2.85 7.81 14.23
N THR A 105 -2.48 7.13 13.14
CA THR A 105 -1.33 6.23 13.13
C THR A 105 -0.01 6.99 13.25
N LEU A 106 0.15 8.10 12.53
CA LEU A 106 1.33 8.96 12.66
C LEU A 106 1.51 9.45 14.09
N GLN A 107 0.44 9.96 14.72
CA GLN A 107 0.49 10.41 16.11
C GLN A 107 0.91 9.28 17.05
N ARG A 108 0.31 8.09 16.89
CA ARG A 108 0.68 6.91 17.69
C ARG A 108 2.16 6.54 17.54
N LEU A 109 2.71 6.58 16.32
CA LEU A 109 4.11 6.28 16.07
C LEU A 109 5.05 7.30 16.73
N ILE A 110 4.69 8.58 16.72
CA ILE A 110 5.43 9.65 17.42
C ILE A 110 5.38 9.43 18.94
N ASP A 111 4.21 9.14 19.49
CA ASP A 111 4.04 8.89 20.93
C ASP A 111 4.81 7.63 21.38
N GLU A 112 4.86 6.59 20.56
CA GLU A 112 5.67 5.39 20.79
C GLU A 112 7.17 5.69 20.77
N TYR A 113 7.63 6.54 19.84
CA TYR A 113 9.02 6.96 19.77
C TYR A 113 9.43 7.73 21.04
N HIS A 114 8.66 8.77 21.41
CA HIS A 114 8.95 9.55 22.62
C HIS A 114 8.96 8.69 23.90
N ARG A 115 8.04 7.72 24.02
CA ARG A 115 8.03 6.82 25.17
C ARG A 115 9.29 5.96 25.26
N LYS A 116 9.82 5.50 24.12
CA LYS A 116 11.06 4.69 24.09
C LYS A 116 12.28 5.53 24.43
N GLU A 117 12.37 6.76 23.92
CA GLU A 117 13.45 7.69 24.23
C GLU A 117 13.49 8.05 25.73
N HIS A 118 12.34 8.19 26.39
CA HIS A 118 12.27 8.46 27.84
C HIS A 118 12.46 7.23 28.74
N GLN A 119 12.60 6.04 28.17
CA GLN A 119 12.88 4.78 28.89
C GLN A 119 14.32 4.28 28.69
N ALA A 120 15.12 4.95 27.86
CA ALA A 120 16.53 4.68 27.59
C ALA A 120 17.44 5.59 28.43
#